data_AF-A0A2U9NLX7-F1
#
_entry.id   AF-A0A2U9NLX7-F1
#
_cell.length_a   1.000
_cell.length_b   1.000
_cell.length_c   1.000
_cell.angle_alpha   90.00
_cell.angle_beta   90.00
_cell.angle_gamma   90.00
#
_symmetry.space_group_name_H-M   'P 1'
#
loop_
_entity.id
_entity.type
_entity.pdbx_description
1 polymer ?
#
loop_
_entity_poly.entity_id
_entity_poly.type
_entity_poly.pdbx_seq_one_letter_code
_entity_poly.pdbx_strand_id
1 'polypeptide(L)'
;MQQRLRELRHLVTSSRTLFETIHEKQFGPINEISPAIVELISPLQLVIPPSFRLHVQEYDLSSRALETFQQALDAVINAYALQFDDTWRNLTTIMSLQPKLHSQMTSAEENLRNGLQHHFEQHALPKLLEAVKEHAEKRPRPSTPPPPPRQTSIPAYEA
;
A
#
# COMPACT_ATOMS: atom_id res chain seq x y z
N MET A 1 -16.81 28.23 -50.79
CA MET A 1 -16.51 27.97 -49.35
C MET A 1 -15.07 27.53 -49.08
N GLN A 2 -14.44 26.67 -49.90
CA GLN A 2 -13.09 26.16 -49.62
C GLN A 2 -11.96 27.21 -49.59
N GLN A 3 -12.09 28.36 -50.28
CA GLN A 3 -11.11 29.45 -50.22
C GLN A 3 -11.12 30.16 -48.86
N ARG A 4 -12.30 30.47 -48.33
CA ARG A 4 -12.46 31.10 -47.01
C ARG A 4 -11.84 30.26 -45.88
N LEU A 5 -11.96 28.94 -45.97
CA LEU A 5 -11.33 28.02 -45.01
C LEU A 5 -9.80 28.02 -45.12
N ARG A 6 -9.23 28.18 -46.32
CA ARG A 6 -7.78 28.32 -46.51
C ARG A 6 -7.26 29.63 -45.95
N GLU A 7 -7.96 30.74 -46.20
CA GLU A 7 -7.62 32.05 -45.64
C GLU A 7 -7.66 32.04 -44.11
N LEU A 8 -8.69 31.42 -43.51
CA LEU A 8 -8.83 31.33 -42.06
C LEU A 8 -7.73 30.47 -41.44
N ARG A 9 -7.37 29.34 -42.06
CA ARG A 9 -6.22 28.53 -41.64
C ARG A 9 -4.92 29.31 -41.72
N HIS A 10 -4.71 30.05 -42.82
CA HIS A 10 -3.52 30.88 -42.99
C HIS A 10 -3.45 31.96 -41.91
N LEU A 11 -4.58 32.63 -41.63
CA LEU A 11 -4.67 33.67 -40.61
C LEU A 11 -4.28 33.11 -39.23
N VAL A 12 -4.86 31.97 -38.85
CA VAL A 12 -4.57 31.29 -37.57
C VAL A 12 -3.09 30.91 -37.47
N THR A 13 -2.49 30.36 -38.53
CA THR A 13 -1.07 30.02 -38.53
C THR A 13 -0.19 31.26 -38.39
N SER A 14 -0.49 32.35 -39.10
CA SER A 14 0.28 33.59 -39.01
C SER A 14 0.13 34.30 -37.66
N SER A 15 -1.06 34.23 -37.04
CA SER A 15 -1.28 34.77 -35.69
C SER A 15 -0.48 33.97 -34.65
N ARG A 16 -0.41 32.64 -34.81
CA ARG A 16 0.38 31.77 -33.92
C ARG A 16 1.87 32.10 -33.99
N THR A 17 2.44 32.21 -35.19
CA THR A 17 3.87 32.54 -35.35
C THR A 17 4.21 33.91 -34.79
N LEU A 18 3.30 34.89 -34.95
CA LEU A 18 3.48 36.22 -34.39
C LEU A 18 3.49 36.19 -32.85
N PHE A 19 2.57 35.43 -32.26
CA PHE A 19 2.50 35.27 -30.81
C PHE A 19 3.74 34.56 -30.24
N GLU A 20 4.19 33.48 -30.89
CA GLU A 20 5.43 32.77 -30.53
C GLU A 20 6.64 33.71 -30.58
N THR A 21 6.77 34.53 -31.63
CA THR A 21 7.89 35.48 -31.79
C THR A 21 7.87 36.57 -30.72
N ILE A 22 6.69 37.13 -30.40
CA ILE A 22 6.55 38.16 -29.35
C ILE A 22 6.87 37.55 -27.99
N HIS A 23 6.39 36.34 -27.72
CA HIS A 23 6.65 35.63 -26.48
C HIS A 23 8.14 35.34 -26.32
N GLU A 24 8.80 34.80 -27.35
CA GLU A 24 10.23 34.50 -27.31
C GLU A 24 11.08 35.75 -27.05
N LYS A 25 10.72 36.88 -27.67
CA LYS A 25 11.41 38.17 -27.45
C LYS A 25 11.28 38.70 -26.02
N GLN A 26 10.14 38.48 -25.36
CA GLN A 26 9.86 39.03 -24.03
C GLN A 26 10.22 38.07 -22.89
N PHE A 27 10.07 36.77 -23.10
CA PHE A 27 10.13 35.74 -22.06
C PHE A 27 11.17 34.65 -22.34
N GLY A 28 11.86 34.70 -23.48
CA GLY A 28 12.80 33.67 -23.92
C GLY A 28 12.13 32.49 -24.63
N PRO A 29 12.91 31.55 -25.18
CA PRO A 29 12.40 30.42 -25.94
C PRO A 29 11.43 29.59 -25.08
N ILE A 30 10.27 29.28 -25.65
CA ILE A 30 9.35 28.30 -25.07
C ILE A 30 10.06 26.95 -25.27
N ASN A 31 10.83 26.52 -24.28
CA ASN A 31 11.24 25.13 -24.21
C ASN A 31 9.96 24.33 -24.20
N GLU A 32 9.66 23.62 -25.29
CA GLU A 32 8.60 22.61 -25.31
C GLU A 32 8.85 21.73 -24.11
N ILE A 33 8.01 21.87 -23.08
CA ILE A 33 7.99 20.96 -21.96
C ILE A 33 7.53 19.65 -22.59
N SER A 34 8.50 18.82 -23.00
CA SER A 34 8.25 17.46 -23.41
C SER A 34 7.34 16.87 -22.33
N PRO A 35 6.19 16.27 -22.69
CA PRO A 35 5.30 15.69 -21.69
C PRO A 35 6.15 14.73 -20.87
N ALA A 36 6.35 15.05 -19.60
CA ALA A 36 7.15 14.25 -18.71
C ALA A 36 6.56 12.84 -18.76
N ILE A 37 7.37 11.88 -19.18
CA ILE A 37 7.01 10.47 -19.14
C ILE A 37 6.70 10.21 -17.67
N VAL A 38 5.42 10.04 -17.35
CA VAL A 38 4.99 9.69 -16.00
C VAL A 38 5.50 8.27 -15.80
N GLU A 39 6.64 8.15 -15.11
CA GLU A 39 7.19 6.85 -14.75
C GLU A 39 6.11 6.08 -13.98
N LEU A 40 5.80 4.87 -14.46
CA LEU A 40 4.87 3.98 -13.80
C LEU A 40 5.46 3.59 -12.44
N ILE A 41 4.90 4.16 -11.39
CA ILE A 41 5.35 3.89 -10.03
C ILE A 41 4.93 2.48 -9.64
N SER A 42 5.85 1.75 -9.04
CA SER A 42 5.57 0.40 -8.53
C SER A 42 4.61 0.49 -7.34
N PRO A 43 3.62 -0.40 -7.22
CA PRO A 43 2.70 -0.40 -6.08
C PRO A 43 3.44 -0.57 -4.75
N LEU A 44 2.83 -0.15 -3.64
CA LEU A 44 3.38 -0.38 -2.30
C LEU A 44 3.43 -1.88 -2.01
N GLN A 45 4.61 -2.38 -1.65
CA GLN A 45 4.81 -3.75 -1.17
C GLN A 45 5.16 -3.71 0.31
N LEU A 46 4.17 -4.02 1.16
CA LEU A 46 4.39 -4.12 2.60
C LEU A 46 5.07 -5.44 2.93
N VAL A 47 6.09 -5.39 3.78
CA VAL A 47 6.77 -6.58 4.30
C VAL A 47 6.11 -7.00 5.60
N ILE A 48 5.69 -8.27 5.68
CA ILE A 48 5.20 -8.84 6.94
C ILE A 48 6.40 -9.43 7.68
N PRO A 49 6.73 -8.94 8.90
CA PRO A 49 7.84 -9.47 9.67
C PRO A 49 7.68 -10.97 9.95
N PRO A 50 8.76 -11.76 9.86
CA PRO A 50 8.69 -13.20 10.13
C PRO A 50 8.28 -13.48 11.58
N SER A 51 8.67 -12.62 12.52
CA SER A 51 8.24 -12.68 13.91
C SER A 51 6.72 -12.67 14.05
N PHE A 52 6.02 -11.83 13.29
CA PHE A 52 4.55 -11.77 13.32
C PHE A 52 3.92 -13.10 12.92
N ARG A 53 4.47 -13.79 11.91
CA ARG A 53 3.98 -15.10 11.48
C ARG A 53 4.14 -16.16 12.58
N LEU A 54 5.25 -16.12 13.31
CA LEU A 54 5.48 -17.03 14.45
C LEU A 54 4.43 -16.81 15.54
N HIS A 55 4.16 -15.56 15.93
CA HIS A 55 3.14 -15.27 16.94
C HIS A 55 1.74 -15.75 16.52
N VAL A 56 1.36 -15.59 15.25
CA VAL A 56 0.07 -16.10 14.75
C VAL A 56 -0.01 -17.63 14.83
N GLN A 57 1.10 -18.33 14.57
CA GLN A 57 1.16 -19.80 14.68
C GLN A 57 1.01 -20.30 16.12
N GLU A 58 1.49 -19.55 17.11
CA GLU A 58 1.38 -19.93 18.53
C GLU A 58 -0.07 -20.03 19.03
N TYR A 59 -1.02 -19.38 18.35
CA TYR A 59 -2.43 -19.39 18.73
C TYR A 59 -3.24 -20.59 18.19
N ASP A 60 -2.61 -21.54 17.50
CA ASP A 60 -3.25 -22.77 16.98
C ASP A 60 -4.61 -22.53 16.29
N LEU A 61 -4.68 -21.51 15.42
CA LEU A 61 -5.93 -21.12 14.79
C LEU A 61 -6.51 -22.24 13.92
N SER A 62 -7.83 -22.45 14.05
CA SER A 62 -8.56 -23.30 13.10
C SER A 62 -8.40 -22.78 11.66
N SER A 63 -8.48 -23.67 10.67
CA SER A 63 -8.37 -23.31 9.24
C SER A 63 -9.28 -22.13 8.86
N ARG A 64 -10.54 -22.15 9.31
CA ARG A 64 -11.51 -21.06 9.07
C ARG A 64 -11.09 -19.74 9.72
N ALA A 65 -10.54 -19.78 10.93
CA ALA A 65 -10.07 -18.56 11.61
C ALA A 65 -8.83 -17.98 10.91
N LEU A 66 -7.93 -18.85 10.44
CA LEU A 66 -6.75 -18.47 9.68
C LEU A 66 -7.12 -17.84 8.33
N GLU A 67 -8.13 -18.36 7.64
CA GLU A 67 -8.65 -17.78 6.39
C GLU A 67 -9.25 -16.39 6.62
N THR A 68 -10.12 -16.23 7.63
CA THR A 68 -10.68 -14.91 7.99
C THR A 68 -9.56 -13.92 8.38
N PHE A 69 -8.55 -14.38 9.09
CA PHE A 69 -7.39 -13.57 9.44
C PHE A 69 -6.59 -13.12 8.20
N GLN A 70 -6.34 -14.03 7.26
CA GLN A 70 -5.68 -13.70 6.00
C GLN A 70 -6.49 -12.67 5.20
N GLN A 71 -7.81 -12.84 5.10
CA GLN A 71 -8.68 -11.85 4.44
C GLN A 71 -8.61 -10.48 5.11
N ALA A 72 -8.57 -10.43 6.44
CA ALA A 72 -8.42 -9.18 7.18
C ALA A 72 -7.04 -8.53 6.96
N LEU A 73 -5.97 -9.34 6.94
CA LEU A 73 -4.62 -8.89 6.65
C LEU A 73 -4.51 -8.33 5.23
N ASP A 74 -5.04 -9.03 4.24
CA ASP A 74 -5.06 -8.60 2.84
C ASP A 74 -5.86 -7.30 2.66
N ALA A 75 -7.00 -7.16 3.36
CA ALA A 75 -7.79 -5.93 3.35
C ALA A 75 -7.00 -4.74 3.91
N VAL A 76 -6.24 -4.95 5.00
CA VAL A 76 -5.37 -3.91 5.55
C VAL A 76 -4.24 -3.58 4.57
N ILE A 77 -3.56 -4.57 3.98
CA ILE A 77 -2.49 -4.33 3.00
C ILE A 77 -3.02 -3.52 1.81
N ASN A 78 -4.19 -3.90 1.27
CA ASN A 78 -4.83 -3.18 0.18
C ASN A 78 -5.18 -1.74 0.56
N ALA A 79 -5.64 -1.50 1.79
CA ALA A 79 -5.93 -0.13 2.25
C ALA A 79 -4.66 0.75 2.27
N TYR A 80 -3.52 0.21 2.70
CA TYR A 80 -2.25 0.93 2.65
C TYR A 80 -1.76 1.16 1.22
N ALA A 81 -1.94 0.18 0.33
CA ALA A 81 -1.59 0.34 -1.09
C ALA A 81 -2.39 1.46 -1.75
N LEU A 82 -3.72 1.51 -1.52
CA LEU A 82 -4.57 2.60 -1.99
C LEU A 82 -4.15 3.95 -1.40
N GLN A 83 -3.87 3.99 -0.10
CA GLN A 83 -3.40 5.22 0.55
C GLN A 83 -2.07 5.71 -0.04
N PHE A 84 -1.14 4.80 -0.33
CA PHE A 84 0.12 5.13 -0.99
C PHE A 84 -0.13 5.73 -2.38
N ASP A 85 -0.94 5.06 -3.20
CA ASP A 85 -1.25 5.52 -4.56
C ASP A 85 -1.90 6.91 -4.56
N ASP A 86 -2.88 7.15 -3.69
CA ASP A 86 -3.54 8.45 -3.57
C ASP A 86 -2.57 9.53 -3.07
N THR A 87 -1.79 9.24 -2.04
CA THR A 87 -0.83 10.20 -1.48
C THR A 87 0.26 10.54 -2.51
N TRP A 88 0.72 9.54 -3.25
CA TRP A 88 1.75 9.70 -4.26
C TRP A 88 1.25 10.46 -5.49
N ARG A 89 0.01 10.21 -5.95
CA ARG A 89 -0.64 11.01 -7.00
C ARG A 89 -0.77 12.48 -6.60
N ASN A 90 -1.11 12.75 -5.34
CA ASN A 90 -1.19 14.11 -4.83
C ASN A 90 0.19 14.79 -4.79
N LEU A 91 1.22 14.08 -4.30
CA LEU A 91 2.59 14.58 -4.27
C LEU A 91 3.14 14.87 -5.66
N THR A 92 2.95 13.97 -6.61
CA THR A 92 3.38 14.15 -8.00
C THR A 92 2.68 15.32 -8.68
N THR A 93 1.39 15.54 -8.38
CA THR A 93 0.65 16.73 -8.82
C THR A 93 1.25 18.03 -8.26
N ILE A 94 1.68 18.03 -7.00
CA ILE A 94 2.35 19.20 -6.40
C ILE A 94 3.74 19.41 -7.02
N MET A 95 4.50 18.33 -7.23
CA MET A 95 5.85 18.39 -7.81
C MET A 95 5.85 18.86 -9.26
N SER A 96 4.81 18.55 -10.04
CA SER A 96 4.68 19.05 -11.42
C SER A 96 4.51 20.58 -11.47
N LEU A 97 3.92 21.18 -10.44
CA LEU A 97 3.79 22.63 -10.30
C LEU A 97 5.07 23.31 -9.78
N GLN A 98 5.97 22.54 -9.16
CA GLN A 98 7.20 23.05 -8.55
C GLN A 98 8.43 22.24 -9.00
N PRO A 99 9.08 22.63 -10.12
CA PRO A 99 10.18 21.86 -10.72
C PRO A 99 11.36 21.59 -9.76
N LYS A 100 11.58 22.45 -8.77
CA LYS A 100 12.63 22.26 -7.76
C LYS A 100 12.40 21.01 -6.91
N LEU A 101 11.14 20.65 -6.65
CA LEU A 101 10.76 19.49 -5.84
C LEU A 101 10.94 18.17 -6.60
N HIS A 102 10.94 18.20 -7.93
CA HIS A 102 11.14 17.01 -8.75
C HIS A 102 12.49 16.32 -8.45
N SER A 103 13.52 17.11 -8.10
CA SER A 103 14.83 16.58 -7.70
C SER A 103 14.80 15.73 -6.42
N GLN A 104 13.74 15.88 -5.61
CA GLN A 104 13.56 15.15 -4.34
C GLN A 104 12.54 14.01 -4.47
N MET A 105 12.03 13.72 -5.66
CA MET A 105 10.95 12.76 -5.89
C MET A 105 11.30 11.38 -5.35
N THR A 106 12.47 10.83 -5.70
CA THR A 106 12.92 9.51 -5.22
C THR A 106 13.01 9.45 -3.69
N SER A 107 13.59 10.48 -3.06
CA SER A 107 13.68 10.56 -1.59
C SER A 107 12.30 10.66 -0.94
N ALA A 108 11.38 11.43 -1.51
CA ALA A 108 10.01 11.52 -1.02
C ALA A 108 9.26 10.19 -1.14
N GLU A 109 9.48 9.45 -2.23
CA GLU A 109 8.91 8.12 -2.44
C GLU A 109 9.39 7.13 -1.38
N GLU A 110 10.71 7.03 -1.19
CA GLU A 110 11.32 6.14 -0.20
C GLU A 110 10.84 6.47 1.21
N ASN A 111 10.79 7.75 1.57
CA ASN A 111 10.29 8.19 2.87
C ASN A 111 8.81 7.84 3.07
N LEU A 112 7.98 7.99 2.03
CA LEU A 112 6.57 7.60 2.10
C LEU A 112 6.42 6.09 2.28
N ARG A 113 7.16 5.28 1.51
CA ARG A 113 7.16 3.81 1.64
C ARG A 113 7.59 3.38 3.03
N ASN A 114 8.71 3.92 3.52
CA ASN A 114 9.25 3.60 4.84
C ASN A 114 8.32 4.03 5.97
N GLY A 115 7.70 5.22 5.85
CA GLY A 115 6.73 5.71 6.83
C GLY A 115 5.49 4.83 6.92
N LEU A 116 4.94 4.41 5.78
CA LEU A 116 3.81 3.50 5.73
C LEU A 116 4.17 2.10 6.26
N GLN A 117 5.34 1.57 5.92
CA GLN A 117 5.84 0.31 6.46
C GLN A 117 5.97 0.36 7.99
N HIS A 118 6.58 1.43 8.51
CA HIS A 118 6.75 1.61 9.95
C HIS A 118 5.39 1.70 10.66
N HIS A 119 4.46 2.48 10.13
CA HIS A 119 3.12 2.60 10.69
C HIS A 119 2.35 1.26 10.64
N PHE A 120 2.49 0.50 9.56
CA PHE A 120 1.93 -0.84 9.43
C PHE A 120 2.46 -1.79 10.54
N GLU A 121 3.77 -1.79 10.78
CA GLU A 121 4.40 -2.62 11.80
C GLU A 121 4.03 -2.23 13.23
N GLN A 122 3.97 -0.92 13.53
CA GLN A 122 3.75 -0.43 14.90
C GLN A 122 2.28 -0.38 15.30
N HIS A 123 1.35 -0.24 14.34
CA HIS A 123 -0.06 0.00 14.65
C HIS A 123 -1.00 -1.05 14.05
N ALA A 124 -0.80 -1.44 12.79
CA ALA A 124 -1.73 -2.36 12.14
C ALA A 124 -1.53 -3.81 12.57
N LEU A 125 -0.28 -4.29 12.53
CA LEU A 125 0.03 -5.67 12.92
C LEU A 125 -0.32 -5.98 14.39
N PRO A 126 0.03 -5.14 15.39
CA PRO A 126 -0.30 -5.44 16.78
C PRO A 126 -1.81 -5.52 17.01
N LYS A 127 -2.59 -4.64 16.36
CA LYS A 127 -4.05 -4.65 16.43
C LYS A 127 -4.66 -5.93 15.85
N LEU A 128 -4.10 -6.42 14.74
CA LEU A 128 -4.51 -7.72 14.16
C LEU A 128 -4.15 -8.88 15.10
N LEU A 129 -2.96 -8.84 15.72
CA LEU A 129 -2.53 -9.88 16.66
C LEU A 129 -3.40 -9.92 17.91
N GLU A 130 -3.80 -8.77 18.43
CA GLU A 130 -4.70 -8.65 19.57
C GLU A 130 -6.07 -9.29 19.28
N ALA A 131 -6.63 -9.04 18.10
CA ALA A 131 -7.88 -9.68 17.67
C ALA A 131 -7.75 -11.22 17.55
N VAL A 132 -6.59 -11.71 17.08
CA VAL A 132 -6.28 -13.14 17.03
C VAL A 132 -6.23 -13.74 18.43
N LYS A 133 -5.53 -13.07 19.35
CA LYS A 133 -5.42 -13.48 20.75
C LYS A 133 -6.78 -13.55 21.43
N GLU A 134 -7.62 -12.53 21.24
CA GLU A 134 -8.98 -12.50 21.79
C GLU A 134 -9.84 -13.66 21.25
N HIS A 135 -9.70 -14.01 19.97
CA HIS A 135 -10.39 -15.16 19.39
C HIS A 135 -9.92 -16.48 20.00
N ALA A 136 -8.62 -16.63 20.23
CA ALA A 136 -8.04 -17.83 20.83
C ALA A 136 -8.47 -18.00 22.30
N GLU A 137 -8.50 -16.93 23.09
CA GLU A 137 -8.94 -16.98 24.49
C GLU A 137 -10.43 -17.33 24.64
N LYS A 138 -11.29 -16.86 23.72
CA LYS A 138 -12.72 -17.16 23.70
C LYS A 138 -13.06 -18.61 23.34
N ARG A 139 -12.12 -19.35 22.75
CA ARG A 139 -12.25 -20.79 22.48
C ARG A 139 -11.42 -21.57 23.49
N PRO A 140 -11.98 -22.00 24.63
CA PRO A 140 -11.22 -22.83 25.56
C PRO A 140 -10.71 -24.05 24.80
N ARG A 141 -9.38 -24.26 24.84
CA ARG A 141 -8.78 -25.53 24.39
C ARG A 141 -9.60 -26.65 25.03
N PRO A 142 -9.99 -27.69 24.28
CA PRO A 142 -10.65 -28.83 24.89
C PRO A 142 -9.70 -29.38 25.95
N SER A 143 -10.00 -29.09 27.22
CA SER A 143 -9.31 -29.67 28.35
C SER A 143 -9.40 -31.16 28.15
N THR A 144 -8.29 -31.78 27.76
CA THR A 144 -8.20 -33.23 27.68
C THR A 144 -8.62 -33.73 29.05
N PRO A 145 -9.72 -34.50 29.17
CA PRO A 145 -10.16 -34.97 30.47
C PRO A 145 -9.01 -35.76 31.09
N PRO A 146 -8.78 -35.63 32.41
CA PRO A 146 -7.69 -36.34 33.08
C PRO A 146 -7.79 -37.84 32.74
N PRO A 147 -6.67 -38.52 32.49
CA PRO A 147 -6.69 -39.93 32.15
C PRO A 147 -7.46 -40.70 33.24
N PRO A 148 -8.30 -41.68 32.87
CA PRO A 148 -9.09 -42.42 33.83
C PRO A 148 -8.16 -43.04 34.89
N PRO A 149 -8.58 -43.08 36.16
CA PRO A 149 -7.77 -43.66 37.24
C PRO A 149 -7.40 -45.09 36.85
N ARG A 150 -6.09 -45.40 36.88
CA ARG A 150 -5.59 -46.75 36.66
C ARG A 150 -6.20 -47.63 37.74
N GLN A 151 -7.05 -48.58 37.33
CA GLN A 151 -7.56 -49.61 38.23
C GLN A 151 -6.35 -50.33 38.85
N THR A 152 -6.09 -50.03 40.12
CA THR A 152 -5.11 -50.75 40.92
C THR A 152 -5.63 -52.16 41.09
N SER A 153 -4.96 -53.11 40.44
CA SER A 153 -5.14 -54.54 40.63
C SER A 153 -5.09 -54.88 42.11
N ILE A 154 -6.20 -55.40 42.61
CA ILE A 154 -6.41 -55.86 43.99
C ILE A 154 -5.41 -56.99 44.28
N PRO A 155 -4.64 -56.96 45.38
CA PRO A 155 -3.75 -58.06 45.72
C PRO A 155 -4.58 -59.27 46.17
N ALA A 156 -4.27 -60.43 45.57
CA ALA A 156 -4.84 -61.71 45.96
C ALA A 156 -4.44 -62.02 47.41
N TYR A 157 -5.43 -62.21 48.27
CA TYR A 157 -5.24 -62.84 49.58
C TYR A 157 -4.73 -64.27 49.32
N GLU A 158 -3.49 -64.54 49.72
CA GLU A 158 -3.01 -65.91 49.93
C GLU A 158 -3.50 -66.38 51.32
N ALA A 159 -4.02 -67.61 51.32
CA ALA A 159 -4.58 -68.31 52.47
C ALA A 159 -3.51 -69.07 53.26
#